data_AF-A0A3M9YAR3-F1
#
_entry.id   AF-A0A3M9YAR3-F1
#
_cell.length_a   1.000
_cell.length_b   1.000
_cell.length_c   1.000
_cell.angle_alpha   90.00
_cell.angle_beta   90.00
_cell.angle_gamma   90.00
#
_symmetry.space_group_name_H-M   'P 1'
#
loop_
_entity.id
_entity.type
_entity.pdbx_description
1 polymer ?
#
loop_
_entity_poly.entity_id
_entity_poly.type
_entity_poly.pdbx_seq_one_letter_code
_entity_poly.pdbx_strand_id
1 'polypeptide(L)'
;MTSSVRDLHISPRLVNTEEGMGSFMTSIPSTSTLYLSLAGHDLGQHGELALVIVLVYPQMHIALLDVPVLDGAVFTTPGRDGSTLQNILEGARNTKCFWDIRPNAEALWSLCGVGLDNVMDIQLLENVTRSGDRNYVQALDWCVQRDLAVEPEELRLGLRARHVVTRAGGSAAPFTERPMSPETTLYCVNRVFHLPALHALYDENAEPDWPAWVRWESLRRALRVRSAGYDPRSSASMISPWSDMGDGGSWTFGDHVDATQYHWKAEAGEDTAASLAAPGDKLINAEECRQSGCQKIEAGDGQKCF
;
A
#
# COMPACT_ATOMS: atom_id res chain seq x y z
N MET A 1 17.03 0.45 17.64
CA MET A 1 17.08 1.87 18.07
C MET A 1 15.65 2.35 18.13
N THR A 2 15.19 2.80 19.30
CA THR A 2 13.85 3.33 19.51
C THR A 2 13.84 4.81 19.16
N SER A 3 12.91 5.23 18.31
CA SER A 3 12.75 6.65 17.95
C SER A 3 11.29 7.02 18.15
N SER A 4 11.02 7.87 19.13
CA SER A 4 9.69 8.45 19.33
C SER A 4 9.37 9.42 18.19
N VAL A 5 8.07 9.64 17.90
CA VAL A 5 7.62 10.75 17.03
C VAL A 5 8.28 12.08 17.44
N ARG A 6 8.47 12.29 18.74
CA ARG A 6 9.09 13.49 19.31
C ARG A 6 10.58 13.60 19.00
N ASP A 7 11.30 12.49 19.00
CA ASP A 7 12.75 12.47 18.76
C ASP A 7 13.08 12.73 17.30
N LEU A 8 12.19 12.30 16.39
CA LEU A 8 12.36 12.47 14.94
C LEU A 8 11.91 13.85 14.42
N HIS A 9 11.37 14.73 15.28
CA HIS A 9 10.81 16.03 14.87
C HIS A 9 9.84 15.92 13.67
N ILE A 10 9.15 14.78 13.53
CA ILE A 10 8.23 14.54 12.41
C ILE A 10 6.96 15.34 12.67
N SER A 11 6.86 16.47 11.97
CA SER A 11 5.66 17.29 11.96
C SER A 11 4.83 16.91 10.74
N PRO A 12 3.61 16.38 10.90
CA PRO A 12 2.77 16.06 9.75
C PRO A 12 2.40 17.34 8.99
N ARG A 13 2.42 17.26 7.66
CA ARG A 13 2.02 18.37 6.78
C ARG A 13 0.57 18.19 6.36
N LEU A 14 -0.29 19.14 6.73
CA LEU A 14 -1.62 19.25 6.12
C LEU A 14 -1.46 19.75 4.67
N VAL A 15 -2.06 19.04 3.72
CA VAL A 15 -2.09 19.38 2.30
C VAL A 15 -3.53 19.66 1.92
N ASN A 16 -3.84 20.94 1.69
CA ASN A 16 -5.21 21.42 1.43
C ASN A 16 -5.25 22.43 0.27
N THR A 17 -4.22 22.46 -0.58
CA THR A 17 -4.19 23.24 -1.82
C THR A 17 -3.65 22.36 -2.95
N GLU A 18 -4.07 22.63 -4.19
CA GLU A 18 -3.54 21.91 -5.37
C GLU A 18 -2.03 22.09 -5.52
N GLU A 19 -1.48 23.28 -5.26
CA GLU A 19 -0.04 23.51 -5.26
C GLU A 19 0.68 22.65 -4.21
N GLY A 20 0.10 22.56 -3.01
CA GLY A 20 0.57 21.68 -1.95
C GLY A 20 0.53 20.21 -2.37
N MET A 21 -0.53 19.80 -3.07
CA MET A 21 -0.71 18.45 -3.59
C MET A 21 0.33 18.13 -4.68
N GLY A 22 0.54 19.01 -5.65
CA GLY A 22 1.57 18.85 -6.68
C GLY A 22 2.99 18.80 -6.10
N SER A 23 3.24 19.60 -5.05
CA SER A 23 4.50 19.55 -4.29
C SER A 23 4.66 18.22 -3.55
N PHE A 24 3.60 17.71 -2.93
CA PHE A 24 3.60 16.41 -2.26
C PHE A 24 3.86 15.27 -3.25
N MET A 25 3.14 15.24 -4.38
CA MET A 25 3.34 14.23 -5.43
C MET A 25 4.77 14.23 -5.96
N THR A 26 5.33 15.41 -6.22
CA THR A 26 6.73 15.55 -6.66
C THR A 26 7.74 15.02 -5.62
N SER A 27 7.35 14.99 -4.34
CA SER A 27 8.22 14.54 -3.25
C SER A 27 8.24 13.01 -3.06
N ILE A 28 7.35 12.25 -3.72
CA ILE A 28 7.26 10.79 -3.58
C ILE A 28 8.25 10.12 -4.54
N PRO A 29 9.31 9.46 -4.05
CA PRO A 29 10.20 8.69 -4.92
C PRO A 29 9.49 7.45 -5.48
N SER A 30 9.83 7.07 -6.71
CA SER A 30 9.32 5.86 -7.35
C SER A 30 9.70 4.55 -6.62
N THR A 31 10.73 4.58 -5.77
CA THR A 31 11.20 3.43 -4.99
C THR A 31 10.69 3.44 -3.55
N SER A 32 9.86 4.41 -3.17
CA SER A 32 9.34 4.51 -1.80
C SER A 32 8.25 3.49 -1.51
N THR A 33 8.18 3.08 -0.24
CA THR A 33 7.01 2.38 0.31
C THR A 33 6.12 3.42 0.96
N LEU A 34 4.82 3.36 0.64
CA LEU A 34 3.82 4.25 1.21
C LEU A 34 3.06 3.50 2.30
N TYR A 35 2.99 4.08 3.49
CA TYR A 35 2.15 3.58 4.58
C TYR A 35 0.91 4.46 4.69
N LEU A 36 -0.26 3.85 4.54
CA LEU A 36 -1.50 4.58 4.32
C LEU A 36 -2.58 4.26 5.36
N SER A 37 -3.40 5.26 5.63
CA SER A 37 -4.65 5.12 6.34
C SER A 37 -5.65 6.19 5.91
N LEU A 38 -6.94 5.89 5.98
CA LEU A 38 -8.01 6.83 5.63
C LEU A 38 -8.83 7.15 6.87
N ALA A 39 -9.22 8.41 7.03
CA ALA A 39 -10.04 8.88 8.15
C ALA A 39 -11.29 9.61 7.64
N GLY A 40 -12.40 9.44 8.35
CA GLY A 40 -13.71 9.94 7.93
C GLY A 40 -14.85 9.39 8.79
N HIS A 41 -16.08 9.56 8.31
CA HIS A 41 -17.29 9.00 8.90
C HIS A 41 -17.76 7.79 8.09
N ASP A 42 -18.05 6.68 8.76
CA ASP A 42 -18.62 5.45 8.16
C ASP A 42 -18.06 5.11 6.78
N LEU A 43 -16.73 4.88 6.69
CA LEU A 43 -15.90 4.77 5.47
C LEU A 43 -16.33 3.72 4.40
N GLY A 44 -17.54 3.17 4.46
CA GLY A 44 -18.15 2.38 3.39
C GLY A 44 -18.93 3.20 2.36
N GLN A 45 -19.83 2.55 1.61
CA GLN A 45 -20.50 3.10 0.42
C GLN A 45 -21.25 4.44 0.63
N HIS A 46 -21.73 4.70 1.84
CA HIS A 46 -22.50 5.91 2.18
C HIS A 46 -21.76 6.83 3.15
N GLY A 47 -20.46 6.61 3.30
CA GLY A 47 -19.58 7.36 4.18
C GLY A 47 -19.14 8.71 3.66
N GLU A 48 -18.27 9.32 4.44
CA GLU A 48 -17.56 10.54 4.09
C GLU A 48 -16.07 10.32 4.34
N LEU A 49 -15.25 10.49 3.30
CA LEU A 49 -13.80 10.49 3.41
C LEU A 49 -13.32 11.91 3.72
N ALA A 50 -12.66 12.08 4.87
CA ALA A 50 -12.15 13.38 5.31
C ALA A 50 -10.65 13.55 5.05
N LEU A 51 -9.87 12.47 5.20
CA LEU A 51 -8.41 12.52 5.05
C LEU A 51 -7.84 11.26 4.41
N VAL A 52 -6.86 11.45 3.54
CA VAL A 52 -5.87 10.42 3.20
C VAL A 52 -4.59 10.71 4.00
N ILE A 53 -4.15 9.76 4.81
CA ILE A 53 -2.94 9.86 5.64
C ILE A 53 -1.86 9.04 4.96
N VAL A 54 -0.75 9.68 4.59
CA VAL A 54 0.35 9.03 3.87
C VAL A 54 1.66 9.27 4.60
N LEU A 55 2.37 8.19 4.93
CA LEU A 55 3.78 8.24 5.32
C LEU A 55 4.63 7.73 4.15
N VAL A 56 5.59 8.54 3.71
CA VAL A 56 6.55 8.20 2.64
C VAL A 56 7.84 7.67 3.28
N TYR A 57 8.14 6.40 3.07
CA TYR A 57 9.34 5.73 3.61
C TYR A 57 10.39 5.54 2.51
N PRO A 58 11.70 5.76 2.78
CA PRO A 58 12.34 5.96 4.09
C PRO A 58 12.42 7.41 4.58
N GLN A 59 11.83 8.39 3.88
CA GLN A 59 11.92 9.81 4.24
C GLN A 59 11.24 10.14 5.59
N MET A 60 10.31 9.28 6.04
CA MET A 60 9.51 9.49 7.25
C MET A 60 8.69 10.79 7.22
N HIS A 61 8.29 11.22 6.01
CA HIS A 61 7.41 12.37 5.83
C HIS A 61 5.96 11.94 5.91
N ILE A 62 5.17 12.61 6.76
CA ILE A 62 3.74 12.36 6.90
C ILE A 62 2.96 13.51 6.27
N ALA A 63 2.05 13.19 5.36
CA ALA A 63 1.09 14.12 4.79
C ALA A 63 -0.33 13.74 5.21
N LEU A 64 -1.10 14.74 5.62
CA LEU A 64 -2.55 14.64 5.84
C LEU A 64 -3.22 15.35 4.66
N LEU A 65 -3.77 14.60 3.72
CA LEU A 65 -4.39 15.15 2.51
C LEU A 65 -5.86 15.46 2.80
N ASP A 66 -6.24 16.73 2.68
CA ASP A 66 -7.55 17.28 3.03
C ASP A 66 -8.57 17.03 1.93
N VAL A 67 -9.31 15.93 2.02
CA VAL A 67 -10.20 15.48 0.94
C VAL A 67 -11.37 16.43 0.70
N PRO A 68 -12.09 16.95 1.71
CA PRO A 68 -13.18 17.90 1.47
C PRO A 68 -12.75 19.21 0.81
N VAL A 69 -11.50 19.64 1.03
CA VAL A 69 -10.96 20.87 0.44
C VAL A 69 -10.42 20.64 -0.97
N LEU A 70 -9.75 19.50 -1.19
CA LEU A 70 -9.16 19.16 -2.48
C LEU A 70 -10.15 18.49 -3.45
N ASP A 71 -11.23 17.91 -2.93
CA ASP A 71 -12.18 17.08 -3.68
C ASP A 71 -11.44 16.03 -4.54
N GLY A 72 -11.81 15.85 -5.81
CA GLY A 72 -11.12 14.95 -6.73
C GLY A 72 -9.64 15.28 -6.96
N ALA A 73 -9.20 16.53 -6.72
CA ALA A 73 -7.83 16.95 -6.94
C ALA A 73 -6.82 16.21 -6.03
N VAL A 74 -7.26 15.64 -4.91
CA VAL A 74 -6.41 14.79 -4.06
C VAL A 74 -5.90 13.56 -4.81
N PHE A 75 -6.65 13.05 -5.79
CA PHE A 75 -6.29 11.86 -6.56
C PHE A 75 -5.73 12.18 -7.94
N THR A 76 -6.10 13.34 -8.51
CA THR A 76 -5.79 13.68 -9.91
C THR A 76 -4.72 14.76 -10.09
N THR A 77 -4.31 15.48 -9.04
CA THR A 77 -3.26 16.50 -9.17
C THR A 77 -1.92 15.83 -9.50
N PRO A 78 -1.25 16.20 -10.61
CA PRO A 78 0.00 15.59 -11.01
C PRO A 78 1.20 16.18 -10.25
N GLY A 79 2.20 15.33 -10.00
CA GLY A 79 3.56 15.76 -9.68
C GLY A 79 4.32 16.22 -10.93
N ARG A 80 5.60 16.57 -10.75
CA ARG A 80 6.47 17.03 -11.84
C ARG A 80 6.63 16.02 -12.98
N ASP A 81 6.58 14.73 -12.68
CA ASP A 81 6.69 13.63 -13.65
C ASP A 81 5.34 13.23 -14.27
N GLY A 82 4.27 13.97 -13.96
CA GLY A 82 2.91 13.68 -14.42
C GLY A 82 2.19 12.59 -13.63
N SER A 83 2.84 11.94 -12.66
CA SER A 83 2.18 10.93 -11.82
C SER A 83 1.17 11.57 -10.87
N THR A 84 0.01 10.94 -10.71
CA THR A 84 -1.02 11.33 -9.73
C THR A 84 -1.08 10.32 -8.58
N LEU A 85 -1.71 10.67 -7.47
CA LEU A 85 -1.88 9.73 -6.35
C LEU A 85 -2.68 8.51 -6.80
N GLN A 86 -3.71 8.69 -7.63
CA GLN A 86 -4.45 7.58 -8.23
C GLN A 86 -3.53 6.63 -9.00
N ASN A 87 -2.65 7.15 -9.86
CA ASN A 87 -1.72 6.30 -10.62
C ASN A 87 -0.76 5.53 -9.71
N ILE A 88 -0.34 6.12 -8.59
CA ILE A 88 0.52 5.46 -7.61
C ILE A 88 -0.23 4.34 -6.88
N LEU A 89 -1.47 4.60 -6.45
CA LEU A 89 -2.31 3.63 -5.74
C LEU A 89 -2.66 2.43 -6.62
N GLU A 90 -3.03 2.68 -7.88
CA GLU A 90 -3.43 1.65 -8.87
C GLU A 90 -2.25 0.99 -9.60
N GLY A 91 -1.04 1.53 -9.45
CA GLY A 91 0.15 1.06 -10.15
C GLY A 91 1.05 0.17 -9.29
N ALA A 92 1.76 -0.77 -9.92
CA ALA A 92 2.66 -1.68 -9.21
C ALA A 92 3.98 -1.05 -8.73
N ARG A 93 4.28 0.20 -9.11
CA ARG A 93 5.59 0.84 -8.90
C ARG A 93 5.95 1.03 -7.43
N ASN A 94 5.05 1.61 -6.64
CA ASN A 94 5.23 1.80 -5.20
C ASN A 94 4.49 0.69 -4.46
N THR A 95 5.07 0.17 -3.38
CA THR A 95 4.35 -0.70 -2.46
C THR A 95 3.48 0.14 -1.54
N LYS A 96 2.19 -0.22 -1.40
CA LYS A 96 1.26 0.44 -0.47
C LYS A 96 0.94 -0.48 0.70
N CYS A 97 1.33 -0.07 1.89
CA CYS A 97 1.15 -0.83 3.12
C CYS A 97 0.02 -0.22 3.95
N PHE A 98 -0.87 -1.08 4.43
CA PHE A 98 -1.95 -0.73 5.35
C PHE A 98 -1.84 -1.62 6.59
N TRP A 99 -2.30 -1.15 7.76
CA TRP A 99 -2.48 -2.08 8.88
C TRP A 99 -3.56 -3.11 8.55
N ASP A 100 -4.77 -2.65 8.21
CA ASP A 100 -5.88 -3.48 7.71
C ASP A 100 -6.38 -2.82 6.42
N ILE A 101 -6.25 -3.51 5.30
CA ILE A 101 -6.53 -2.91 3.99
C ILE A 101 -8.02 -2.74 3.71
N ARG A 102 -8.89 -3.51 4.36
CA ARG A 102 -10.31 -3.64 3.96
C ARG A 102 -11.12 -2.34 4.04
N PRO A 103 -11.20 -1.65 5.20
CA PRO A 103 -11.96 -0.39 5.27
C PRO A 103 -11.34 0.71 4.40
N ASN A 104 -10.03 0.62 4.14
CA ASN A 104 -9.31 1.57 3.30
C ASN A 104 -9.61 1.36 1.81
N ALA A 105 -9.59 0.10 1.37
CA ALA A 105 -9.93 -0.30 0.01
C ALA A 105 -11.41 -0.04 -0.30
N GLU A 106 -12.31 -0.29 0.66
CA GLU A 106 -13.72 0.03 0.51
C GLU A 106 -13.90 1.53 0.30
N ALA A 107 -13.36 2.38 1.18
CA ALA A 107 -13.46 3.83 1.05
C ALA A 107 -12.93 4.34 -0.29
N LEU A 108 -11.72 3.92 -0.68
CA LEU A 108 -11.10 4.33 -1.94
C LEU A 108 -11.96 3.93 -3.15
N TRP A 109 -12.50 2.71 -3.14
CA TRP A 109 -13.32 2.22 -4.25
C TRP A 109 -14.70 2.88 -4.27
N SER A 110 -15.45 2.80 -3.18
CA SER A 110 -16.86 3.20 -3.15
C SER A 110 -17.06 4.71 -3.14
N LEU A 111 -16.15 5.47 -2.50
CA LEU A 111 -16.28 6.92 -2.39
C LEU A 111 -15.48 7.66 -3.47
N CYS A 112 -14.40 7.08 -3.97
CA CYS A 112 -13.48 7.77 -4.88
C CYS A 112 -13.28 7.08 -6.23
N GLY A 113 -13.74 5.85 -6.41
CA GLY A 113 -13.51 5.07 -7.63
C GLY A 113 -12.04 4.71 -7.85
N VAL A 114 -11.22 4.70 -6.80
CA VAL A 114 -9.78 4.48 -6.85
C VAL A 114 -9.45 3.03 -6.51
N GLY A 115 -8.68 2.38 -7.36
CA GLY A 115 -8.19 1.01 -7.16
C GLY A 115 -6.91 0.92 -6.32
N LEU A 116 -6.50 -0.32 -6.03
CA LEU A 116 -5.25 -0.63 -5.33
C LEU A 116 -4.54 -1.80 -6.02
N ASP A 117 -3.23 -1.66 -6.18
CA ASP A 117 -2.33 -2.71 -6.67
C ASP A 117 -1.02 -2.72 -5.86
N ASN A 118 -0.19 -3.76 -5.92
CA ASN A 118 1.05 -3.93 -5.14
C ASN A 118 0.90 -3.49 -3.68
N VAL A 119 0.00 -4.16 -2.97
CA VAL A 119 -0.40 -3.84 -1.60
C VAL A 119 0.08 -4.86 -0.58
N MET A 120 0.28 -4.40 0.65
CA MET A 120 0.63 -5.23 1.80
C MET A 120 -0.30 -4.90 2.99
N ASP A 121 -1.02 -5.90 3.48
CA ASP A 121 -1.80 -5.87 4.70
C ASP A 121 -0.90 -6.35 5.86
N ILE A 122 -0.38 -5.41 6.65
CA ILE A 122 0.58 -5.68 7.73
C ILE A 122 -0.07 -6.52 8.84
N GLN A 123 -1.38 -6.40 9.07
CA GLN A 123 -2.10 -7.23 10.05
C GLN A 123 -2.07 -8.71 9.65
N LEU A 124 -2.07 -9.02 8.36
CA LEU A 124 -1.87 -10.39 7.90
C LEU A 124 -0.43 -10.87 8.09
N LEU A 125 0.55 -9.98 7.89
CA LEU A 125 1.96 -10.29 8.15
C LEU A 125 2.22 -10.52 9.64
N GLU A 126 1.57 -9.76 10.53
CA GLU A 126 1.56 -10.02 11.98
C GLU A 126 0.95 -11.40 12.27
N ASN A 127 -0.17 -11.72 11.64
CA ASN A 127 -0.89 -12.95 11.95
C ASN A 127 -0.05 -14.21 11.66
N VAL A 128 0.69 -14.21 10.54
CA VAL A 128 1.53 -15.36 10.12
C VAL A 128 2.84 -15.45 10.92
N THR A 129 3.34 -14.33 11.45
CA THR A 129 4.57 -14.30 12.26
C THR A 129 4.32 -14.53 13.75
N ARG A 130 3.08 -14.39 14.21
CA ARG A 130 2.69 -14.61 15.59
C ARG A 130 2.85 -16.08 16.01
N SER A 131 3.41 -16.26 17.20
CA SER A 131 3.37 -17.53 17.93
C SER A 131 2.01 -17.71 18.64
N GLY A 132 1.41 -18.89 18.55
CA GLY A 132 0.16 -19.23 19.24
C GLY A 132 -1.07 -19.09 18.34
N ASP A 133 -2.22 -18.74 18.93
CA ASP A 133 -3.51 -18.69 18.23
C ASP A 133 -3.47 -17.69 17.06
N ARG A 134 -3.74 -18.17 15.85
CA ARG A 134 -3.80 -17.37 14.62
C ARG A 134 -5.21 -17.13 14.12
N ASN A 135 -6.25 -17.65 14.78
CA ASN A 135 -7.63 -17.63 14.31
C ASN A 135 -8.22 -16.22 14.15
N TYR A 136 -7.71 -15.25 14.90
CA TYR A 136 -8.21 -13.88 14.88
C TYR A 136 -7.11 -12.87 14.61
N VAL A 137 -7.42 -11.83 13.83
CA VAL A 137 -6.49 -10.72 13.59
C VAL A 137 -6.41 -9.77 14.78
N GLN A 138 -5.28 -9.05 14.91
CA GLN A 138 -5.03 -8.13 16.03
C GLN A 138 -5.20 -6.65 15.64
N ALA A 139 -5.51 -5.82 16.62
CA ALA A 139 -5.59 -4.37 16.46
C ALA A 139 -4.20 -3.71 16.49
N LEU A 140 -4.03 -2.62 15.73
CA LEU A 140 -2.75 -1.91 15.60
C LEU A 140 -2.18 -1.51 16.97
N ASP A 141 -2.99 -0.86 17.81
CA ASP A 141 -2.57 -0.35 19.10
C ASP A 141 -2.01 -1.46 20.01
N TRP A 142 -2.60 -2.67 19.91
CA TRP A 142 -2.15 -3.84 20.65
C TRP A 142 -0.77 -4.29 20.18
N CYS A 143 -0.56 -4.37 18.86
CA CYS A 143 0.71 -4.76 18.27
C CYS A 143 1.80 -3.71 18.50
N VAL A 144 1.49 -2.42 18.42
CA VAL A 144 2.43 -1.34 18.80
C VAL A 144 2.87 -1.48 20.25
N GLN A 145 1.94 -1.70 21.18
CA GLN A 145 2.27 -1.86 22.59
C GLN A 145 3.07 -3.15 22.88
N ARG A 146 2.73 -4.25 22.21
CA ARG A 146 3.29 -5.58 22.47
C ARG A 146 4.67 -5.74 21.83
N ASP A 147 4.83 -5.29 20.58
CA ASP A 147 5.95 -5.67 19.73
C ASP A 147 6.99 -4.56 19.55
N LEU A 148 6.62 -3.31 19.82
CA LEU A 148 7.54 -2.18 19.75
C LEU A 148 7.89 -1.68 21.15
N ALA A 149 9.14 -1.28 21.33
CA ALA A 149 9.60 -0.58 22.52
C ALA A 149 9.20 0.92 22.43
N VAL A 150 7.91 1.19 22.66
CA VAL A 150 7.35 2.56 22.70
C VAL A 150 7.32 3.06 24.13
N GLU A 151 7.68 4.33 24.33
CA GLU A 151 7.66 4.95 25.64
C GLU A 151 6.24 4.97 26.24
N PRO A 152 6.06 4.66 27.54
CA PRO A 152 4.74 4.60 28.16
C PRO A 152 3.91 5.88 28.00
N GLU A 153 4.56 7.03 28.00
CA GLU A 153 3.88 8.32 27.82
C GLU A 153 3.35 8.50 26.39
N GLU A 154 4.09 8.03 25.37
CA GLU A 154 3.64 8.06 23.98
C GLU A 154 2.41 7.17 23.78
N LEU A 155 2.40 5.97 24.38
CA LEU A 155 1.22 5.11 24.40
C LEU A 155 0.03 5.77 25.10
N ARG A 156 0.23 6.41 26.25
CA ARG A 156 -0.84 7.15 26.96
C ARG A 156 -1.42 8.27 26.10
N LEU A 157 -0.58 9.03 25.41
CA LEU A 157 -1.03 10.11 24.52
C LEU A 157 -1.77 9.57 23.30
N GLY A 158 -1.30 8.47 22.70
CA GLY A 158 -1.99 7.79 21.62
C GLY A 158 -3.39 7.30 22.03
N LEU A 159 -3.50 6.68 23.20
CA LEU A 159 -4.79 6.25 23.76
C LEU A 159 -5.72 7.44 24.03
N ARG A 160 -5.19 8.55 24.56
CA ARG A 160 -5.96 9.78 24.76
C ARG A 160 -6.46 10.36 23.44
N ALA A 161 -5.59 10.44 22.43
CA ALA A 161 -5.93 10.92 21.10
C ALA A 161 -7.04 10.07 20.46
N ARG A 162 -6.91 8.74 20.53
CA ARG A 162 -7.97 7.80 20.12
C ARG A 162 -9.27 8.06 20.84
N HIS A 163 -9.23 8.21 22.17
CA HIS A 163 -10.43 8.43 22.98
C HIS A 163 -11.18 9.70 22.57
N VAL A 164 -10.47 10.79 22.28
CA VAL A 164 -11.06 12.04 21.77
C VAL A 164 -11.80 11.81 20.46
N VAL A 165 -11.14 11.18 19.49
CA VAL A 165 -11.75 10.92 18.17
C VAL A 165 -12.94 9.97 18.29
N THR A 166 -12.83 8.88 19.07
CA THR A 166 -13.94 7.94 19.25
C THR A 166 -15.14 8.56 19.97
N ARG A 167 -14.92 9.53 20.86
CA ARG A 167 -16.00 10.25 21.56
C ARG A 167 -16.82 11.16 20.66
N ALA A 168 -16.32 11.49 19.47
CA ALA A 168 -17.10 12.20 18.46
C ALA A 168 -18.24 11.35 17.86
N GLY A 169 -18.42 10.11 18.34
CA GLY A 169 -19.62 9.32 18.07
C GLY A 169 -19.75 8.90 16.60
N GLY A 170 -18.60 8.70 15.94
CA GLY A 170 -18.52 8.39 14.53
C GLY A 170 -18.43 9.61 13.63
N SER A 171 -18.77 10.83 14.07
CA SER A 171 -18.73 12.04 13.23
C SER A 171 -17.38 12.27 12.53
N ALA A 172 -17.41 12.77 11.30
CA ALA A 172 -16.21 13.21 10.58
C ALA A 172 -15.62 14.54 11.14
N ALA A 173 -16.34 15.23 12.03
CA ALA A 173 -15.97 16.55 12.56
C ALA A 173 -14.51 16.66 13.06
N PRO A 174 -13.94 15.70 13.80
CA PRO A 174 -12.53 15.79 14.22
C PRO A 174 -11.55 15.88 13.05
N PHE A 175 -11.91 15.28 11.90
CA PHE A 175 -11.07 15.23 10.71
C PHE A 175 -11.31 16.41 9.76
N THR A 176 -12.45 17.10 9.87
CA THR A 176 -12.82 18.23 9.01
C THR A 176 -12.68 19.60 9.69
N GLU A 177 -12.58 19.65 11.02
CA GLU A 177 -12.33 20.90 11.75
C GLU A 177 -11.00 21.55 11.34
N ARG A 178 -10.99 22.87 11.17
CA ARG A 178 -9.79 23.64 10.80
C ARG A 178 -9.63 24.84 11.76
N PRO A 179 -8.47 24.96 12.46
CA PRO A 179 -7.36 24.00 12.49
C PRO A 179 -7.74 22.68 13.17
N MET A 180 -7.10 21.58 12.76
CA MET A 180 -7.28 20.27 13.39
C MET A 180 -6.71 20.28 14.82
N SER A 181 -7.43 19.72 15.78
CA SER A 181 -6.93 19.58 17.14
C SER A 181 -5.61 18.77 17.21
N PRO A 182 -4.72 19.08 18.16
CA PRO A 182 -3.49 18.31 18.36
C PRO A 182 -3.75 16.81 18.60
N GLU A 183 -4.80 16.47 19.34
CA GLU A 183 -5.22 15.09 19.57
C GLU A 183 -5.64 14.39 18.28
N THR A 184 -6.41 15.04 17.40
CA THR A 184 -6.81 14.43 16.13
C THR A 184 -5.62 14.28 15.18
N THR A 185 -4.71 15.25 15.18
CA THR A 185 -3.45 15.17 14.42
C THR A 185 -2.62 13.97 14.90
N LEU A 186 -2.43 13.82 16.21
CA LEU A 186 -1.69 12.70 16.80
C LEU A 186 -2.36 11.35 16.50
N TYR A 187 -3.69 11.29 16.57
CA TYR A 187 -4.45 10.11 16.20
C TYR A 187 -4.16 9.71 14.75
N CYS A 188 -4.16 10.67 13.82
CA CYS A 188 -3.87 10.41 12.40
C CYS A 188 -2.42 9.93 12.19
N VAL A 189 -1.44 10.59 12.82
CA VAL A 189 -0.02 10.21 12.75
C VAL A 189 0.20 8.79 13.24
N ASN A 190 -0.37 8.42 14.38
CA ASN A 190 -0.16 7.10 14.99
C ASN A 190 -0.72 5.94 14.15
N ARG A 191 -1.60 6.20 13.18
CA ARG A 191 -2.12 5.17 12.27
C ARG A 191 -1.12 4.73 11.21
N VAL A 192 -0.09 5.53 10.92
CA VAL A 192 0.92 5.22 9.90
C VAL A 192 2.35 5.21 10.45
N PHE A 193 2.62 5.97 11.51
CA PHE A 193 3.98 6.22 12.00
C PHE A 193 4.74 4.96 12.41
N HIS A 194 4.07 4.03 13.12
CA HIS A 194 4.69 2.80 13.60
C HIS A 194 4.70 1.67 12.54
N LEU A 195 3.99 1.85 11.41
CA LEU A 195 3.85 0.79 10.42
C LEU A 195 5.18 0.37 9.77
N PRO A 196 6.14 1.26 9.44
CA PRO A 196 7.45 0.83 8.94
C PRO A 196 8.20 -0.10 9.90
N ALA A 197 8.15 0.19 11.21
CA ALA A 197 8.84 -0.61 12.22
C ALA A 197 8.17 -1.99 12.39
N LEU A 198 6.83 -2.03 12.44
CA LEU A 198 6.07 -3.28 12.49
C LEU A 198 6.29 -4.12 11.22
N HIS A 199 6.24 -3.48 10.05
CA HIS A 199 6.45 -4.15 8.78
C HIS A 199 7.84 -4.79 8.71
N ALA A 200 8.91 -4.05 9.04
CA ALA A 200 10.25 -4.60 9.09
C ALA A 200 10.36 -5.76 10.09
N LEU A 201 9.82 -5.60 11.31
CA LEU A 201 9.83 -6.64 12.33
C LEU A 201 9.16 -7.93 11.86
N TYR A 202 7.98 -7.84 11.25
CA TYR A 202 7.26 -9.03 10.82
C TYR A 202 7.84 -9.63 9.53
N ASP A 203 8.35 -8.81 8.61
CA ASP A 203 9.00 -9.30 7.39
C ASP A 203 10.29 -10.07 7.73
N GLU A 204 11.09 -9.59 8.69
CA GLU A 204 12.29 -10.26 9.18
C GLU A 204 12.01 -11.61 9.86
N ASN A 205 10.82 -11.77 10.46
CA ASN A 205 10.44 -12.97 11.21
C ASN A 205 9.54 -13.93 10.42
N ALA A 206 9.10 -13.55 9.22
CA ALA A 206 8.25 -14.40 8.40
C ALA A 206 9.08 -15.51 7.73
N GLU A 207 8.54 -16.73 7.67
CA GLU A 207 9.18 -17.78 6.86
C GLU A 207 9.12 -17.39 5.37
N PRO A 208 10.07 -17.82 4.51
CA PRO A 208 10.30 -17.24 3.18
C PRO A 208 9.08 -17.13 2.26
N ASP A 209 8.13 -18.06 2.35
CA ASP A 209 6.96 -18.09 1.46
C ASP A 209 5.81 -17.17 1.95
N TRP A 210 5.74 -16.89 3.25
CA TRP A 210 4.62 -16.15 3.86
C TRP A 210 4.45 -14.73 3.30
N PRO A 211 5.50 -13.92 3.08
CA PRO A 211 5.32 -12.60 2.49
C PRO A 211 4.63 -12.62 1.12
N ALA A 212 4.84 -13.67 0.32
CA ALA A 212 4.17 -13.83 -0.97
C ALA A 212 2.68 -14.14 -0.81
N TRP A 213 2.34 -15.07 0.10
CA TRP A 213 0.95 -15.38 0.46
C TRP A 213 0.21 -14.19 1.05
N VAL A 214 0.87 -13.43 1.91
CA VAL A 214 0.29 -12.21 2.49
C VAL A 214 0.03 -11.18 1.40
N ARG A 215 0.96 -10.93 0.47
CA ARG A 215 0.71 -10.02 -0.67
C ARG A 215 -0.48 -10.47 -1.52
N TRP A 216 -0.59 -11.77 -1.78
CA TRP A 216 -1.71 -12.34 -2.51
C TRP A 216 -3.06 -12.08 -1.81
N GLU A 217 -3.17 -12.43 -0.53
CA GLU A 217 -4.39 -12.23 0.24
C GLU A 217 -4.68 -10.73 0.48
N SER A 218 -3.65 -9.89 0.59
CA SER A 218 -3.78 -8.43 0.67
C SER A 218 -4.49 -7.88 -0.56
N LEU A 219 -4.05 -8.28 -1.76
CA LEU A 219 -4.67 -7.87 -3.01
C LEU A 219 -6.08 -8.47 -3.16
N ARG A 220 -6.28 -9.74 -2.77
CA ARG A 220 -7.59 -10.37 -2.75
C ARG A 220 -8.58 -9.62 -1.84
N ARG A 221 -8.15 -9.20 -0.64
CA ARG A 221 -8.95 -8.36 0.27
C ARG A 221 -9.29 -7.01 -0.35
N ALA A 222 -8.32 -6.35 -1.00
CA ALA A 222 -8.53 -5.08 -1.67
C ALA A 222 -9.54 -5.19 -2.83
N LEU A 223 -9.52 -6.29 -3.59
CA LEU A 223 -10.43 -6.50 -4.70
C LEU A 223 -11.83 -6.97 -4.27
N ARG A 224 -11.93 -7.68 -3.13
CA ARG A 224 -13.20 -8.24 -2.64
C ARG A 224 -14.26 -7.19 -2.31
N VAL A 225 -13.86 -5.96 -2.02
CA VAL A 225 -14.78 -4.82 -1.78
C VAL A 225 -15.66 -4.52 -3.00
N ARG A 226 -15.28 -5.00 -4.18
CA ARG A 226 -16.00 -4.81 -5.46
C ARG A 226 -17.07 -5.87 -5.70
N SER A 227 -17.07 -6.96 -4.93
CA SER A 227 -17.94 -8.10 -5.14
C SER A 227 -19.39 -7.80 -4.72
N ALA A 228 -20.35 -8.33 -5.47
CA ALA A 228 -21.75 -8.27 -5.08
C ALA A 228 -21.96 -8.95 -3.71
N GLY A 229 -22.61 -8.24 -2.78
CA GLY A 229 -22.87 -8.74 -1.43
C GLY A 229 -21.68 -8.64 -0.46
N TYR A 230 -20.65 -7.86 -0.78
CA TYR A 230 -19.63 -7.50 0.20
C TYR A 230 -20.26 -6.79 1.41
N ASP A 231 -20.00 -7.31 2.61
CA ASP A 231 -20.41 -6.70 3.88
C ASP A 231 -19.15 -6.38 4.71
N PRO A 232 -18.78 -5.10 4.84
CA PRO A 232 -17.60 -4.69 5.61
C PRO A 232 -17.76 -4.91 7.12
N ARG A 233 -18.99 -5.10 7.62
CA ARG A 233 -19.30 -5.28 9.05
C ARG A 233 -19.46 -6.75 9.43
N SER A 234 -19.24 -7.67 8.49
CA SER A 234 -19.32 -9.10 8.76
C SER A 234 -18.31 -9.50 9.84
N SER A 235 -18.74 -10.28 10.83
CA SER A 235 -17.84 -10.84 11.85
C SER A 235 -16.78 -11.78 11.25
N ALA A 236 -17.01 -12.31 10.05
CA ALA A 236 -16.02 -13.08 9.30
C ALA A 236 -14.77 -12.26 8.96
N SER A 237 -14.84 -10.93 8.97
CA SER A 237 -13.67 -10.06 8.81
C SER A 237 -12.68 -10.16 9.99
N MET A 238 -13.12 -10.58 11.17
CA MET A 238 -12.20 -10.75 12.31
C MET A 238 -11.43 -12.08 12.25
N ILE A 239 -11.90 -13.03 11.43
CA ILE A 239 -11.28 -14.34 11.27
C ILE A 239 -10.07 -14.21 10.35
N SER A 240 -8.96 -14.82 10.76
CA SER A 240 -7.76 -14.90 9.93
C SER A 240 -8.04 -15.75 8.69
N PRO A 241 -7.58 -15.34 7.49
CA PRO A 241 -7.70 -16.17 6.30
C PRO A 241 -6.84 -17.44 6.38
N TRP A 242 -6.01 -17.56 7.42
CA TRP A 242 -5.15 -18.70 7.69
C TRP A 242 -5.75 -19.66 8.73
N SER A 243 -6.96 -19.42 9.25
CA SER A 243 -7.57 -20.23 10.32
C SER A 243 -7.71 -21.71 9.97
N ASP A 244 -7.91 -22.02 8.68
CA ASP A 244 -8.11 -23.37 8.20
C ASP A 244 -6.77 -24.04 7.79
N MET A 245 -5.67 -23.27 7.81
CA MET A 245 -4.32 -23.78 7.64
C MET A 245 -3.86 -24.36 8.98
N GLY A 246 -4.24 -25.61 9.26
CA GLY A 246 -3.84 -26.29 10.48
C GLY A 246 -2.32 -26.31 10.71
N ASP A 247 -1.91 -26.49 11.97
CA ASP A 247 -0.52 -26.49 12.43
C ASP A 247 0.32 -27.61 11.75
N GLY A 248 0.82 -27.39 10.54
CA GLY A 248 1.78 -28.29 9.87
C GLY A 248 1.48 -28.78 8.46
N GLY A 249 0.55 -28.16 7.72
CA GLY A 249 0.39 -28.45 6.29
C GLY A 249 1.51 -27.84 5.45
N SER A 250 2.22 -28.64 4.66
CA SER A 250 3.13 -28.15 3.61
C SER A 250 2.30 -27.60 2.44
N TRP A 251 1.96 -26.31 2.49
CA TRP A 251 1.28 -25.61 1.41
C TRP A 251 2.32 -24.93 0.53
N THR A 252 2.39 -25.27 -0.76
CA THR A 252 3.27 -24.58 -1.71
C THR A 252 2.49 -23.55 -2.52
N PHE A 253 3.10 -22.39 -2.76
CA PHE A 253 2.48 -21.24 -3.44
C PHE A 253 1.86 -21.60 -4.81
N GLY A 254 2.46 -22.56 -5.53
CA GLY A 254 2.02 -22.97 -6.87
C GLY A 254 0.76 -23.84 -6.92
N ASP A 255 0.37 -24.47 -5.80
CA ASP A 255 -0.75 -25.42 -5.79
C ASP A 255 -2.13 -24.73 -5.73
N HIS A 256 -2.17 -23.43 -5.38
CA HIS A 256 -3.42 -22.73 -5.08
C HIS A 256 -3.55 -21.32 -5.66
N VAL A 257 -2.51 -20.81 -6.35
CA VAL A 257 -2.50 -19.44 -6.86
C VAL A 257 -2.08 -19.42 -8.34
N ASP A 258 -3.00 -19.04 -9.22
CA ASP A 258 -2.66 -18.72 -10.61
C ASP A 258 -2.12 -17.28 -10.67
N ALA A 259 -0.81 -17.15 -10.85
CA ALA A 259 -0.10 -15.87 -10.93
C ALA A 259 -0.49 -15.02 -12.17
N THR A 260 -1.20 -15.58 -13.15
CA THR A 260 -1.59 -14.88 -14.39
C THR A 260 -2.81 -13.97 -14.22
N GLN A 261 -3.53 -14.02 -13.10
CA GLN A 261 -4.71 -13.19 -12.83
C GLN A 261 -4.43 -11.72 -12.47
N TYR A 262 -3.17 -11.28 -12.44
CA TYR A 262 -2.77 -10.05 -11.74
C TYR A 262 -2.35 -8.87 -12.62
N HIS A 263 -3.14 -8.60 -13.67
CA HIS A 263 -3.19 -7.27 -14.29
C HIS A 263 -4.64 -6.79 -14.37
N TRP A 264 -4.98 -5.79 -13.56
CA TRP A 264 -6.31 -5.19 -13.48
C TRP A 264 -6.81 -4.57 -14.80
N LYS A 265 -5.94 -4.42 -15.81
CA LYS A 265 -6.28 -3.91 -17.15
C LYS A 265 -6.71 -4.97 -18.18
N ALA A 266 -6.80 -6.25 -17.83
CA ALA A 266 -7.19 -7.27 -18.82
C ALA A 266 -8.70 -7.29 -19.17
N GLU A 267 -9.56 -6.60 -18.42
CA GLU A 267 -11.02 -6.61 -18.65
C GLU A 267 -11.60 -5.22 -19.00
N ALA A 268 -10.80 -4.36 -19.62
CA ALA A 268 -11.29 -3.25 -20.42
C ALA A 268 -10.80 -3.47 -21.85
N GLY A 269 -11.62 -4.13 -22.67
CA GLY A 269 -11.32 -4.29 -24.08
C GLY A 269 -11.30 -2.92 -24.76
N GLU A 270 -10.10 -2.48 -25.17
CA GLU A 270 -9.84 -1.72 -26.38
C GLU A 270 -8.33 -1.63 -26.62
N ASP A 271 -7.93 -2.12 -27.79
CA ASP A 271 -6.68 -1.95 -28.55
C ASP A 271 -5.50 -1.20 -27.91
N THR A 272 -4.38 -1.92 -27.71
CA THR A 272 -3.09 -1.64 -28.39
C THR A 272 -2.00 -2.62 -27.91
N ALA A 273 -2.11 -3.87 -28.34
CA ALA A 273 -0.92 -4.71 -28.56
C ALA A 273 -0.26 -4.30 -29.90
N ALA A 274 0.20 -3.05 -30.02
CA ALA A 274 0.91 -2.56 -31.19
C ALA A 274 1.63 -1.22 -30.93
N SER A 275 2.63 -1.20 -30.03
CA SER A 275 3.63 -0.11 -30.03
C SER A 275 4.88 -0.43 -29.18
N LEU A 276 5.36 -1.69 -29.21
CA LEU A 276 6.73 -2.02 -28.79
C LEU A 276 7.32 -3.04 -29.78
N ALA A 277 7.24 -2.71 -31.07
CA ALA A 277 8.14 -3.29 -32.07
C ALA A 277 9.23 -2.24 -32.34
N ALA A 278 10.40 -2.44 -31.76
CA ALA A 278 11.60 -1.74 -32.19
C ALA A 278 11.82 -2.02 -33.69
N PRO A 279 12.13 -1.00 -34.51
CA PRO A 279 12.39 -1.21 -35.91
C PRO A 279 13.78 -1.84 -36.08
N GLY A 280 13.82 -3.09 -36.52
CA GLY A 280 15.03 -3.68 -37.07
C GLY A 280 15.41 -4.99 -36.42
N ASP A 281 14.71 -6.05 -36.79
CA ASP A 281 15.33 -7.35 -37.01
C ASP A 281 14.63 -8.00 -38.20
N LYS A 282 15.16 -7.71 -39.39
CA LYS A 282 14.84 -8.48 -40.58
C LYS A 282 15.51 -9.84 -40.42
N LEU A 283 14.69 -10.88 -40.35
CA LEU A 283 15.09 -12.26 -40.60
C LEU A 283 15.76 -12.33 -41.98
N ILE A 284 17.09 -12.43 -41.99
CA ILE A 284 17.87 -12.68 -43.20
C ILE A 284 17.81 -14.18 -43.47
N ASN A 285 17.14 -14.54 -44.56
CA ASN A 285 17.08 -15.90 -45.08
C ASN A 285 18.49 -16.34 -45.56
N ALA A 286 18.89 -17.56 -45.22
CA ALA A 286 20.24 -18.11 -45.39
C ALA A 286 20.62 -18.47 -46.85
N GLU A 287 19.90 -17.97 -47.85
CA GLU A 287 20.16 -18.26 -49.27
C GLU A 287 20.61 -17.06 -50.12
N GLU A 288 20.63 -15.84 -49.56
CA GLU A 288 20.84 -14.61 -50.35
C GLU A 288 22.09 -13.79 -49.98
N CYS A 289 23.18 -14.42 -49.56
CA CYS A 289 24.48 -13.73 -49.46
C CYS A 289 25.67 -14.59 -49.92
N ARG A 290 25.47 -15.30 -51.04
CA ARG A 290 26.55 -15.94 -51.82
C ARG A 290 27.14 -15.04 -52.92
N GLN A 291 26.84 -13.74 -52.91
CA GLN A 291 27.32 -12.80 -53.93
C GLN A 291 27.71 -11.45 -53.34
N SER A 292 28.84 -11.38 -52.64
CA SER A 292 29.74 -10.21 -52.65
C SER A 292 30.97 -10.45 -51.76
N GLY A 293 32.07 -10.85 -52.40
CA GLY A 293 33.47 -10.80 -51.95
C GLY A 293 33.79 -10.65 -50.47
N CYS A 294 33.88 -11.77 -49.73
CA CYS A 294 34.64 -11.85 -48.49
C CYS A 294 36.15 -11.95 -48.79
N GLN A 295 36.94 -10.97 -48.32
CA GLN A 295 38.31 -11.21 -47.93
C GLN A 295 38.33 -11.67 -46.47
N LYS A 296 39.03 -12.80 -46.25
CA LYS A 296 39.28 -13.44 -44.95
C LYS A 296 40.03 -12.48 -44.01
N ILE A 297 39.58 -12.39 -42.76
CA ILE A 297 40.48 -12.18 -41.62
C ILE A 297 40.07 -13.19 -40.54
N GLU A 298 41.07 -13.93 -40.08
CA GLU A 298 40.97 -15.12 -39.24
C GLU A 298 40.54 -14.80 -37.79
N ALA A 299 39.85 -15.76 -37.18
CA ALA A 299 39.42 -15.75 -35.80
C ALA A 299 40.63 -15.89 -34.84
N GLY A 300 40.68 -15.01 -33.84
CA GLY A 300 41.50 -15.16 -32.64
C GLY A 300 40.59 -15.37 -31.43
N ASP A 301 40.88 -16.43 -30.67
CA ASP A 301 40.16 -16.93 -29.51
C ASP A 301 39.85 -15.88 -28.42
N GLY A 302 38.66 -16.04 -27.85
CA GLY A 302 38.45 -16.01 -26.40
C GLY A 302 38.60 -14.69 -25.65
N GLN A 303 37.48 -14.11 -25.23
CA GLN A 303 37.20 -13.91 -23.79
C GLN A 303 35.80 -13.33 -23.58
N LYS A 304 35.00 -14.04 -22.77
CA LYS A 304 33.93 -13.45 -21.97
C LYS A 304 34.56 -12.88 -20.71
N CYS A 305 34.18 -11.66 -20.33
CA CYS A 305 34.14 -11.20 -18.95
C CYS A 305 33.09 -10.09 -18.81
N PHE A 306 32.17 -10.34 -17.86
CA PHE A 306 31.35 -9.45 -17.02
C PHE A 306 30.73 -8.19 -17.61
#